data_AF-A0A3M0Y7P1-F1
#
_entry.id   AF-A0A3M0Y7P1-F1
#
_cell.length_a   1.000
_cell.length_b   1.000
_cell.length_c   1.000
_cell.angle_alpha   90.00
_cell.angle_beta   90.00
_cell.angle_gamma   90.00
#
_symmetry.space_group_name_H-M   'P 1'
#
loop_
_entity.id
_entity.type
_entity.pdbx_description
1 polymer ?
#
loop_
_entity_poly.entity_id
_entity_poly.type
_entity_poly.pdbx_seq_one_letter_code
_entity_poly.pdbx_strand_id
1 'polypeptide(L)'
;MKVEVYNPNGEKAGQIELPKVFETEVREDLALKLWNVARWQARQPYGTDERAGMKSSAYGKVRHARNKFKSHYGRAIARVPRKTMWRRGTQFYWIAAGMPGVRGGRRAHPPKVERKEKKINKKEAKLALFSAIASSAKKEFILARYASLTDESKLPKHLPIVLSELPSKTKELTQALKKILGEGFEILKKKKSVRAGKGKMRGRRYKANQGVLVVTASDEESKIKSFDIIPLKKLKIQDIYPLGRLTIYTKAAMEELAKIR
;
A
#
# COMPACT_ATOMS: atom_id res chain seq x y z
N MET A 1 -30.81 5.73 9.10
CA MET A 1 -30.72 4.60 10.07
C MET A 1 -30.20 5.11 11.42
N LYS A 2 -30.63 4.54 12.56
CA LYS A 2 -30.11 4.90 13.90
C LYS A 2 -29.05 3.90 14.36
N VAL A 3 -27.99 4.38 15.00
CA VAL A 3 -26.86 3.60 15.51
C VAL A 3 -26.67 3.87 16.99
N GLU A 4 -26.33 2.83 17.75
CA GLU A 4 -26.02 2.92 19.18
C GLU A 4 -24.66 3.58 19.42
N VAL A 5 -24.62 4.49 20.38
CA VAL A 5 -23.39 5.11 20.89
C VAL A 5 -22.98 4.38 22.17
N TYR A 6 -21.71 4.00 22.24
CA TYR A 6 -21.12 3.36 23.41
C TYR A 6 -20.25 4.33 24.20
N ASN A 7 -20.34 4.24 25.53
CA ASN A 7 -19.44 4.94 26.44
C ASN A 7 -18.04 4.29 26.47
N PRO A 8 -17.03 4.99 27.01
CA PRO A 8 -15.68 4.43 27.21
C PRO A 8 -15.65 3.16 28.07
N ASN A 9 -16.71 2.89 28.84
CA ASN A 9 -16.88 1.67 29.64
C ASN A 9 -17.48 0.48 28.86
N GLY A 10 -17.88 0.69 27.60
CA GLY A 10 -18.53 -0.32 26.75
C GLY A 10 -20.04 -0.43 26.92
N GLU A 11 -20.67 0.51 27.61
CA GLU A 11 -22.11 0.55 27.88
C GLU A 11 -22.85 1.44 26.88
N LYS A 12 -24.14 1.19 26.65
CA LYS A 12 -24.97 1.97 25.72
C LYS A 12 -25.28 3.33 26.34
N ALA A 13 -24.86 4.40 25.66
CA ALA A 13 -25.00 5.78 26.11
C ALA A 13 -26.14 6.53 25.41
N GLY A 14 -26.51 6.11 24.19
CA GLY A 14 -27.57 6.76 23.41
C GLY A 14 -27.65 6.24 21.98
N GLN A 15 -28.42 6.94 21.13
CA GLN A 15 -28.54 6.66 19.70
C GLN A 15 -28.28 7.93 18.87
N ILE A 16 -27.65 7.77 17.72
CA ILE A 16 -27.37 8.84 16.74
C ILE A 16 -27.86 8.41 15.36
N GLU A 17 -28.29 9.38 14.56
CA GLU A 17 -28.65 9.15 13.15
C GLU A 17 -27.41 9.06 12.27
N LEU A 18 -27.37 8.03 11.41
CA LEU A 18 -26.29 7.85 10.45
C LEU A 18 -26.27 8.97 9.40
N PRO A 19 -25.11 9.59 9.13
CA PRO A 19 -24.94 10.52 8.02
C PRO A 19 -25.29 9.91 6.66
N LYS A 20 -25.75 10.75 5.74
CA LYS A 20 -26.09 10.38 4.35
C LYS A 20 -24.95 9.68 3.59
N VAL A 21 -23.70 9.89 4.01
CA VAL A 21 -22.51 9.24 3.41
C VAL A 21 -22.62 7.71 3.47
N PHE A 22 -23.22 7.16 4.53
CA PHE A 22 -23.36 5.71 4.69
C PHE A 22 -24.46 5.09 3.82
N GLU A 23 -25.36 5.91 3.28
CA GLU A 23 -26.41 5.48 2.35
C GLU A 23 -25.92 5.42 0.90
N THR A 24 -24.70 5.89 0.64
CA THR A 24 -24.12 5.85 -0.71
C THR A 24 -23.92 4.43 -1.22
N GLU A 25 -24.12 4.23 -2.52
CA GLU A 25 -23.88 2.95 -3.17
C GLU A 25 -22.39 2.58 -3.10
N VAL A 26 -22.11 1.32 -2.78
CA VAL A 26 -20.74 0.83 -2.63
C VAL A 26 -20.21 0.41 -4.00
N ARG A 27 -19.40 1.27 -4.60
CA ARG A 27 -18.76 1.05 -5.91
C ARG A 27 -17.33 0.55 -5.77
N GLU A 28 -17.15 -0.76 -5.92
CA GLU A 28 -15.83 -1.41 -5.79
C GLU A 28 -14.83 -0.99 -6.87
N ASP A 29 -15.33 -0.75 -8.08
CA ASP A 29 -14.55 -0.31 -9.25
C ASP A 29 -13.80 1.01 -8.97
N LEU A 30 -14.52 2.00 -8.43
CA LEU A 30 -13.96 3.30 -8.09
C LEU A 30 -13.02 3.23 -6.88
N ALA A 31 -13.37 2.42 -5.87
CA ALA A 31 -12.51 2.19 -4.72
C ALA A 31 -11.17 1.56 -5.14
N LEU A 32 -11.21 0.53 -6.00
CA LEU A 32 -10.03 -0.13 -6.55
C LEU A 32 -9.20 0.83 -7.41
N LYS A 33 -9.86 1.63 -8.25
CA LYS A 33 -9.19 2.65 -9.09
C LYS A 33 -8.44 3.66 -8.22
N LEU A 34 -9.10 4.23 -7.21
CA LEU A 34 -8.48 5.19 -6.29
C LEU A 34 -7.34 4.56 -5.49
N TRP A 35 -7.52 3.32 -5.00
CA TRP A 35 -6.46 2.60 -4.27
C TRP A 35 -5.22 2.36 -5.15
N ASN A 36 -5.41 1.95 -6.40
CA ASN A 36 -4.31 1.74 -7.34
C ASN A 36 -3.56 3.04 -7.65
N VAL A 37 -4.27 4.16 -7.80
CA VAL A 37 -3.66 5.48 -7.99
C VAL A 37 -2.87 5.90 -6.76
N ALA A 38 -3.44 5.78 -5.56
CA ALA A 38 -2.78 6.12 -4.30
C ALA A 38 -1.52 5.27 -4.07
N ARG A 39 -1.60 3.96 -4.33
CA ARG A 39 -0.45 3.03 -4.24
C ARG A 39 0.63 3.36 -5.26
N TRP A 40 0.22 3.76 -6.47
CA TRP A 40 1.15 4.25 -7.48
C TRP A 40 1.84 5.51 -6.95
N GLN A 41 1.13 6.55 -6.57
CA GLN A 41 1.73 7.81 -6.09
C GLN A 41 2.68 7.62 -4.90
N ALA A 42 2.38 6.70 -3.96
CA ALA A 42 3.24 6.42 -2.81
C ALA A 42 4.57 5.69 -3.14
N ARG A 43 4.75 5.15 -4.35
CA ARG A 43 5.96 4.42 -4.73
C ARG A 43 7.10 5.39 -5.04
N GLN A 44 8.26 5.17 -4.43
CA GLN A 44 9.49 5.90 -4.74
C GLN A 44 10.03 5.54 -6.14
N PRO A 45 10.47 6.53 -6.94
CA PRO A 45 11.13 6.27 -8.22
C PRO A 45 12.46 5.55 -7.97
N TYR A 46 12.79 4.62 -8.85
CA TYR A 46 14.07 3.93 -8.83
C TYR A 46 14.56 3.75 -10.26
N GLY A 47 15.87 3.85 -10.45
CA GLY A 47 16.52 3.60 -11.72
C GLY A 47 17.90 3.01 -11.49
N THR A 48 18.46 2.43 -12.54
CA THR A 48 19.89 2.09 -12.58
C THR A 48 20.72 3.28 -13.04
N ASP A 49 21.99 3.35 -12.65
CA ASP A 49 22.97 4.29 -13.23
C ASP A 49 22.92 4.22 -14.76
N GLU A 50 22.79 5.37 -15.42
CA GLU A 50 22.65 5.49 -16.87
C GLU A 50 23.84 4.90 -17.63
N ARG A 51 25.04 4.99 -17.03
CA ARG A 51 26.28 4.45 -17.60
C ARG A 51 26.58 3.03 -17.14
N ALA A 52 25.69 2.37 -16.38
CA ALA A 52 25.90 1.01 -15.92
C ALA A 52 26.16 0.04 -17.09
N GLY A 53 27.28 -0.66 -17.05
CA GLY A 53 27.70 -1.59 -18.11
C GLY A 53 28.18 -0.91 -19.41
N MET A 54 28.22 0.42 -19.46
CA MET A 54 28.73 1.22 -20.59
C MET A 54 30.06 1.92 -20.30
N LYS A 55 30.56 1.89 -19.05
CA LYS A 55 31.85 2.47 -18.66
C LYS A 55 33.06 1.76 -19.29
N SER A 56 32.85 0.63 -19.97
CA SER A 56 33.89 -0.07 -20.71
C SER A 56 34.11 0.54 -22.10
N SER A 57 35.37 0.69 -22.49
CA SER A 57 35.75 1.16 -23.82
C SER A 57 35.67 0.08 -24.91
N ALA A 58 34.57 -0.68 -24.95
CA ALA A 58 34.36 -1.82 -25.85
C ALA A 58 33.73 -1.44 -27.20
N TYR A 59 32.87 -0.42 -27.20
CA TYR A 59 32.22 0.07 -28.41
C TYR A 59 33.22 0.75 -29.35
N GLY A 60 33.11 0.47 -30.65
CA GLY A 60 33.90 1.12 -31.72
C GLY A 60 35.38 0.72 -31.81
N LYS A 61 35.94 -0.02 -30.84
CA LYS A 61 37.37 -0.43 -30.87
C LYS A 61 37.66 -1.64 -31.75
N VAL A 62 36.65 -2.46 -31.97
CA VAL A 62 36.71 -3.65 -32.81
C VAL A 62 36.38 -3.27 -34.24
N ARG A 63 37.25 -3.62 -35.18
CA ARG A 63 37.00 -3.41 -36.61
C ARG A 63 36.31 -4.62 -37.23
N HIS A 64 35.26 -4.40 -38.00
CA HIS A 64 34.57 -5.45 -38.76
C HIS A 64 35.15 -5.60 -40.18
N ALA A 65 36.47 -5.59 -40.33
CA ALA A 65 37.17 -5.67 -41.62
C ALA A 65 38.13 -6.89 -41.67
N ARG A 66 38.11 -7.65 -42.78
CA ARG A 66 38.96 -8.83 -42.97
C ARG A 66 40.44 -8.46 -43.02
N ASN A 67 41.31 -9.26 -42.39
CA ASN A 67 42.77 -9.12 -42.40
C ASN A 67 43.29 -7.74 -41.95
N LYS A 68 42.55 -7.04 -41.08
CA LYS A 68 42.97 -5.75 -40.51
C LYS A 68 43.27 -5.88 -39.01
N PHE A 69 44.19 -5.05 -38.53
CA PHE A 69 44.52 -4.92 -37.11
C PHE A 69 43.26 -4.61 -36.28
N LYS A 70 43.14 -5.25 -35.10
CA LYS A 70 41.95 -5.20 -34.21
C LYS A 70 40.64 -5.71 -34.82
N SER A 71 40.69 -6.70 -35.73
CA SER A 71 39.47 -7.36 -36.23
C SER A 71 39.13 -8.69 -35.55
N HIS A 72 37.83 -8.98 -35.42
CA HIS A 72 37.29 -10.28 -35.01
C HIS A 72 37.18 -11.30 -36.16
N TYR A 73 37.27 -10.86 -37.42
CA TYR A 73 37.18 -11.78 -38.57
C TYR A 73 38.34 -12.77 -38.58
N GLY A 74 38.05 -14.04 -38.88
CA GLY A 74 39.04 -15.11 -38.96
C GLY A 74 39.55 -15.64 -37.61
N ARG A 75 38.92 -15.25 -36.49
CA ARG A 75 39.33 -15.67 -35.14
C ARG A 75 38.37 -16.65 -34.45
N ALA A 76 37.40 -17.22 -35.18
CA ALA A 76 36.37 -18.12 -34.64
C ALA A 76 35.61 -17.54 -33.42
N ILE A 77 35.40 -16.21 -33.39
CA ILE A 77 34.79 -15.49 -32.27
C ILE A 77 33.59 -14.67 -32.76
N ALA A 78 32.52 -14.61 -31.95
CA ALA A 78 31.32 -13.81 -32.24
C ALA A 78 31.62 -12.29 -32.37
N ARG A 79 30.84 -11.60 -33.21
CA ARG A 79 31.00 -10.17 -33.59
C ARG A 79 30.51 -9.16 -32.52
N VAL A 80 30.47 -9.59 -31.26
CA VAL A 80 30.05 -8.78 -30.11
C VAL A 80 31.09 -7.68 -29.79
N PRO A 81 30.70 -6.49 -29.32
CA PRO A 81 31.65 -5.48 -28.82
C PRO A 81 32.53 -6.03 -27.70
N ARG A 82 33.84 -5.77 -27.76
CA ARG A 82 34.80 -6.29 -26.78
C ARG A 82 35.75 -5.22 -26.27
N LYS A 83 36.05 -5.28 -24.98
CA LYS A 83 37.15 -4.51 -24.37
C LYS A 83 38.46 -5.31 -24.49
N THR A 84 39.55 -4.61 -24.74
CA THR A 84 40.91 -5.18 -24.69
C THR A 84 41.42 -5.14 -23.27
N MET A 85 41.82 -6.30 -22.76
CA MET A 85 42.48 -6.41 -21.44
C MET A 85 44.00 -6.30 -21.59
N TRP A 86 44.58 -7.04 -22.54
CA TRP A 86 46.00 -6.93 -22.89
C TRP A 86 46.22 -7.21 -24.38
N ARG A 87 47.39 -6.81 -24.88
CA ARG A 87 47.83 -6.98 -26.28
C ARG A 87 49.31 -7.38 -26.32
N ARG A 88 49.66 -8.34 -27.18
CA ARG A 88 51.04 -8.62 -27.61
C ARG A 88 51.07 -8.78 -29.12
N GLY A 89 51.67 -7.82 -29.82
CA GLY A 89 51.63 -7.75 -31.29
C GLY A 89 50.19 -7.76 -31.83
N THR A 90 49.87 -8.77 -32.64
CA THR A 90 48.53 -8.99 -33.19
C THR A 90 47.62 -9.80 -32.27
N GLN A 91 48.13 -10.45 -31.21
CA GLN A 91 47.31 -11.20 -30.25
C GLN A 91 46.64 -10.23 -29.25
N PHE A 92 45.33 -10.42 -29.06
CA PHE A 92 44.54 -9.63 -28.13
C PHE A 92 43.75 -10.56 -27.23
N TYR A 93 43.77 -10.28 -25.93
CA TYR A 93 42.80 -10.87 -25.02
C TYR A 93 41.60 -9.93 -24.88
N TRP A 94 40.47 -10.41 -25.37
CA TRP A 94 39.24 -9.63 -25.46
C TRP A 94 38.13 -10.24 -24.61
N ILE A 95 37.50 -9.39 -23.82
CA ILE A 95 36.30 -9.75 -23.07
C ILE A 95 35.14 -8.99 -23.69
N ALA A 96 34.05 -9.69 -23.98
CA ALA A 96 32.82 -9.05 -24.42
C ALA A 96 32.32 -8.05 -23.36
N ALA A 97 31.87 -6.87 -23.78
CA ALA A 97 31.38 -5.84 -22.87
C ALA A 97 30.47 -4.85 -23.61
N GLY A 98 29.74 -4.02 -22.86
CA GLY A 98 28.88 -2.99 -23.43
C GLY A 98 27.47 -3.45 -23.81
N MET A 99 27.29 -4.71 -24.24
CA MET A 99 26.00 -5.20 -24.72
C MET A 99 25.17 -5.97 -23.67
N PRO A 100 23.83 -6.06 -23.84
CA PRO A 100 23.01 -7.00 -23.08
C PRO A 100 23.39 -8.46 -23.38
N GLY A 101 23.24 -9.34 -22.38
CA GLY A 101 23.58 -10.77 -22.51
C GLY A 101 25.05 -11.11 -22.18
N VAL A 102 25.85 -10.12 -21.78
CA VAL A 102 27.24 -10.32 -21.38
C VAL A 102 27.44 -9.95 -19.91
N ARG A 103 28.32 -10.68 -19.20
CA ARG A 103 28.71 -10.35 -17.83
C ARG A 103 29.27 -8.93 -17.74
N GLY A 104 28.60 -8.08 -16.96
CA GLY A 104 29.00 -6.68 -16.77
C GLY A 104 28.66 -5.74 -17.95
N GLY A 105 27.90 -6.20 -18.94
CA GLY A 105 27.35 -5.35 -20.00
C GLY A 105 26.07 -4.61 -19.58
N ARG A 106 25.60 -3.66 -20.40
CA ARG A 106 24.36 -2.91 -20.12
C ARG A 106 23.15 -3.83 -20.22
N ARG A 107 22.20 -3.70 -19.28
CA ARG A 107 20.89 -4.35 -19.39
C ARG A 107 20.08 -3.76 -20.55
N ALA A 108 19.34 -4.59 -21.29
CA ALA A 108 18.35 -4.09 -22.26
C ALA A 108 17.16 -3.47 -21.52
N HIS A 109 16.77 -2.25 -21.88
CA HIS A 109 15.70 -1.47 -21.23
C HIS A 109 15.81 -1.45 -19.71
N PRO A 110 16.88 -0.83 -19.15
CA PRO A 110 17.02 -0.69 -17.71
C PRO A 110 15.87 0.14 -17.12
N PRO A 111 15.53 -0.06 -15.83
CA PRO A 111 14.55 0.80 -15.17
C PRO A 111 15.06 2.24 -15.17
N LYS A 112 14.25 3.15 -15.70
CA LYS A 112 14.49 4.59 -15.68
C LYS A 112 13.82 5.21 -14.47
N VAL A 113 14.39 6.32 -14.00
CA VAL A 113 13.81 7.14 -12.94
C VAL A 113 12.52 7.82 -13.43
N GLU A 114 12.48 8.19 -14.71
CA GLU A 114 11.33 8.76 -15.39
C GLU A 114 10.09 7.87 -15.23
N ARG A 115 9.03 8.46 -14.67
CA ARG A 115 7.79 7.76 -14.39
C ARG A 115 6.61 8.67 -14.62
N LYS A 116 5.59 8.16 -15.31
CA LYS A 116 4.31 8.83 -15.46
C LYS A 116 3.46 8.68 -14.20
N GLU A 117 2.95 9.79 -13.69
CA GLU A 117 1.99 9.81 -12.60
C GLU A 117 0.63 9.31 -13.08
N LYS A 118 -0.06 8.55 -12.22
CA LYS A 118 -1.47 8.23 -12.44
C LYS A 118 -2.30 9.30 -11.74
N LYS A 119 -3.28 9.85 -12.45
CA LYS A 119 -4.20 10.86 -11.94
C LYS A 119 -5.63 10.29 -11.91
N ILE A 120 -6.46 10.85 -11.05
CA ILE A 120 -7.89 10.53 -10.94
C ILE A 120 -8.68 11.83 -10.78
N ASN A 121 -9.91 11.84 -11.28
CA ASN A 121 -10.80 12.97 -11.13
C ASN A 121 -11.16 13.20 -9.66
N LYS A 122 -11.25 14.47 -9.23
CA LYS A 122 -11.58 14.82 -7.84
C LYS A 122 -12.95 14.26 -7.42
N LYS A 123 -13.94 14.32 -8.31
CA LYS A 123 -15.30 13.78 -8.07
C LYS A 123 -15.29 12.26 -7.88
N GLU A 124 -14.55 11.52 -8.72
CA GLU A 124 -14.38 10.08 -8.59
C GLU A 124 -13.67 9.70 -7.29
N ALA A 125 -12.62 10.45 -6.93
CA ALA A 125 -11.89 10.21 -5.68
C ALA A 125 -12.79 10.40 -4.44
N LYS A 126 -13.63 11.44 -4.46
CA LYS A 126 -14.61 11.70 -3.39
C LYS A 126 -15.65 10.58 -3.29
N LEU A 127 -16.21 10.16 -4.42
CA LEU A 127 -17.21 9.09 -4.46
C LEU A 127 -16.61 7.76 -4.01
N ALA A 128 -15.38 7.44 -4.41
CA ALA A 128 -14.67 6.25 -3.97
C ALA A 128 -14.42 6.23 -2.44
N LEU A 129 -14.10 7.40 -1.85
CA LEU A 129 -13.97 7.52 -0.39
C LEU A 129 -15.31 7.29 0.31
N PHE A 130 -16.40 7.85 -0.23
CA PHE A 130 -17.75 7.65 0.31
C PHE A 130 -18.21 6.19 0.21
N SER A 131 -18.01 5.53 -0.93
CA SER A 131 -18.27 4.10 -1.06
C SER A 131 -17.46 3.28 -0.07
N ALA A 132 -16.20 3.68 0.21
CA ALA A 132 -15.38 3.01 1.22
C ALA A 132 -15.95 3.20 2.63
N ILE A 133 -16.37 4.41 3.00
CA ILE A 133 -17.01 4.68 4.30
C ILE A 133 -18.33 3.92 4.42
N ALA A 134 -19.18 3.95 3.38
CA ALA A 134 -20.43 3.20 3.35
C ALA A 134 -20.23 1.68 3.51
N SER A 135 -19.16 1.13 2.95
CA SER A 135 -18.83 -0.30 3.10
C SER A 135 -18.61 -0.72 4.56
N SER A 136 -18.27 0.22 5.46
CA SER A 136 -18.09 -0.08 6.89
C SER A 136 -19.40 -0.24 7.67
N ALA A 137 -20.53 0.20 7.12
CA ALA A 137 -21.85 -0.01 7.71
C ALA A 137 -22.50 -1.33 7.24
N LYS A 138 -22.06 -1.88 6.11
CA LYS A 138 -22.65 -3.08 5.51
C LYS A 138 -21.97 -4.36 6.03
N LYS A 139 -22.75 -5.24 6.65
CA LYS A 139 -22.27 -6.51 7.24
C LYS A 139 -21.63 -7.43 6.19
N GLU A 140 -22.24 -7.53 5.01
CA GLU A 140 -21.78 -8.38 3.90
C GLU A 140 -20.30 -8.14 3.56
N PHE A 141 -19.91 -6.87 3.41
CA PHE A 141 -18.53 -6.50 3.08
C PHE A 141 -17.53 -6.79 4.20
N ILE A 142 -17.96 -6.69 5.47
CA ILE A 142 -17.11 -6.98 6.63
C ILE A 142 -16.86 -8.49 6.72
N LEU A 143 -17.89 -9.32 6.55
CA LEU A 143 -17.76 -10.77 6.55
C LEU A 143 -16.87 -11.25 5.40
N ALA A 144 -17.04 -10.68 4.21
CA ALA A 144 -16.20 -11.00 3.05
C ALA A 144 -14.71 -10.67 3.28
N ARG A 145 -14.41 -9.63 4.07
CA ARG A 145 -13.03 -9.24 4.37
C ARG A 145 -12.38 -10.09 5.46
N TYR A 146 -13.10 -10.35 6.55
CA TYR A 146 -12.55 -11.00 7.74
C TYR A 146 -13.00 -12.46 7.79
N ALA A 147 -12.20 -13.36 7.23
CA ALA A 147 -12.47 -14.80 7.25
C ALA A 147 -12.61 -15.40 8.67
N SER A 148 -12.12 -14.71 9.71
CA SER A 148 -12.30 -15.10 11.12
C SER A 148 -13.71 -14.81 11.66
N LEU A 149 -14.51 -14.02 10.94
CA LEU A 149 -15.93 -13.77 11.23
C LEU A 149 -16.77 -14.65 10.31
N THR A 150 -17.00 -15.89 10.71
CA THR A 150 -17.92 -16.79 10.00
C THR A 150 -19.38 -16.56 10.38
N ASP A 151 -19.66 -16.06 11.59
CA ASP A 151 -21.03 -15.92 12.10
C ASP A 151 -21.44 -14.45 12.22
N GLU A 152 -22.60 -14.10 11.65
CA GLU A 152 -23.18 -12.76 11.75
C GLU A 152 -23.44 -12.33 13.21
N SER A 153 -23.72 -13.31 14.08
CA SER A 153 -23.95 -13.12 15.51
C SER A 153 -22.76 -12.54 16.27
N LYS A 154 -21.55 -12.62 15.71
CA LYS A 154 -20.31 -12.10 16.30
C LYS A 154 -20.08 -10.62 16.00
N LEU A 155 -20.89 -10.03 15.12
CA LEU A 155 -20.86 -8.59 14.83
C LEU A 155 -21.91 -7.86 15.67
N PRO A 156 -21.63 -6.62 16.10
CA PRO A 156 -22.62 -5.81 16.78
C PRO A 156 -23.86 -5.62 15.89
N LYS A 157 -25.04 -5.57 16.52
CA LYS A 157 -26.32 -5.45 15.82
C LYS A 157 -26.36 -4.21 14.91
N HIS A 158 -25.75 -3.11 15.37
CA HIS A 158 -25.63 -1.85 14.65
C HIS A 158 -24.17 -1.58 14.29
N LEU A 159 -23.92 -1.30 13.00
CA LEU A 159 -22.63 -0.90 12.46
C LEU A 159 -22.81 0.41 11.69
N PRO A 160 -21.81 1.31 11.67
CA PRO A 160 -20.51 1.25 12.36
C PRO A 160 -20.62 1.45 13.88
N ILE A 161 -19.56 1.12 14.63
CA ILE A 161 -19.52 1.33 16.10
C ILE A 161 -19.20 2.79 16.38
N VAL A 162 -20.00 3.47 17.21
CA VAL A 162 -19.76 4.86 17.62
C VAL A 162 -19.38 4.91 19.10
N LEU A 163 -18.26 5.56 19.43
CA LEU A 163 -17.86 5.88 20.79
C LEU A 163 -18.22 7.33 21.11
N SER A 164 -18.73 7.60 22.32
CA SER A 164 -19.00 8.97 22.76
C SER A 164 -17.72 9.80 22.79
N GLU A 165 -16.67 9.28 23.44
CA GLU A 165 -15.35 9.90 23.55
C GLU A 165 -14.24 8.87 23.37
N LEU A 166 -13.08 9.33 22.90
CA LEU A 166 -11.90 8.47 22.81
C LEU A 166 -11.18 8.42 24.18
N PRO A 167 -11.07 7.24 24.82
CA PRO A 167 -10.33 7.12 26.07
C PRO A 167 -8.83 7.41 25.87
N SER A 168 -8.23 8.05 26.88
CA SER A 168 -6.82 8.45 26.85
C SER A 168 -5.86 7.26 26.99
N LYS A 169 -6.27 6.21 27.73
CA LYS A 169 -5.45 5.02 27.96
C LYS A 169 -5.81 3.88 27.03
N THR A 170 -4.78 3.19 26.55
CA THR A 170 -4.92 2.00 25.69
C THR A 170 -5.67 0.86 26.37
N LYS A 171 -5.47 0.69 27.68
CA LYS A 171 -6.12 -0.37 28.47
C LYS A 171 -7.64 -0.19 28.50
N GLU A 172 -8.09 1.03 28.75
CA GLU A 172 -9.51 1.41 28.77
C GLU A 172 -10.13 1.15 27.39
N LEU A 173 -9.47 1.61 26.31
CA LEU A 173 -9.94 1.35 24.95
C LEU A 173 -10.04 -0.15 24.64
N THR A 174 -9.03 -0.94 25.02
CA THR A 174 -9.08 -2.39 24.80
C THR A 174 -10.19 -3.08 25.58
N GLN A 175 -10.49 -2.62 26.80
CA GLN A 175 -11.55 -3.18 27.63
C GLN A 175 -12.94 -2.83 27.08
N ALA A 176 -13.13 -1.58 26.66
CA ALA A 176 -14.35 -1.12 26.00
C ALA A 176 -14.64 -1.95 24.75
N LEU A 177 -13.63 -2.10 23.89
CA LEU A 177 -13.77 -2.86 22.64
C LEU A 177 -13.96 -4.35 22.89
N LYS A 178 -13.36 -4.91 23.95
CA LYS A 178 -13.60 -6.31 24.33
C LYS A 178 -15.05 -6.55 24.76
N LYS A 179 -15.66 -5.60 25.47
CA LYS A 179 -17.08 -5.68 25.85
C LYS A 179 -18.00 -5.53 24.65
N ILE A 180 -17.70 -4.60 23.73
CA ILE A 180 -18.55 -4.33 22.56
C ILE A 180 -18.48 -5.46 21.53
N LEU A 181 -17.27 -5.97 21.24
CA LEU A 181 -17.04 -6.95 20.17
C LEU A 181 -17.03 -8.41 20.66
N GLY A 182 -16.94 -8.66 21.97
CA GLY A 182 -16.92 -10.00 22.54
C GLY A 182 -15.87 -10.91 21.89
N GLU A 183 -16.32 -11.99 21.25
CA GLU A 183 -15.49 -12.96 20.53
C GLU A 183 -14.80 -12.39 19.28
N GLY A 184 -15.34 -11.30 18.70
CA GLY A 184 -14.72 -10.56 17.60
C GLY A 184 -13.41 -9.83 17.99
N PHE A 185 -13.01 -9.89 19.26
CA PHE A 185 -11.82 -9.22 19.77
C PHE A 185 -10.51 -9.70 19.14
N GLU A 186 -10.45 -10.91 18.59
CA GLU A 186 -9.24 -11.40 17.93
C GLU A 186 -8.84 -10.56 16.70
N ILE A 187 -9.81 -9.92 16.05
CA ILE A 187 -9.62 -9.11 14.84
C ILE A 187 -8.95 -7.78 15.17
N LEU A 188 -9.15 -7.28 16.39
CA LEU A 188 -8.48 -6.09 16.91
C LEU A 188 -6.98 -6.27 17.01
N LYS A 189 -6.51 -7.49 17.29
CA LYS A 189 -5.07 -7.74 17.50
C LYS A 189 -4.31 -7.78 16.18
N LYS A 190 -3.31 -6.90 16.09
CA LYS A 190 -2.36 -6.92 14.97
C LYS A 190 -1.41 -8.12 15.08
N LYS A 191 -1.70 -9.21 14.37
CA LYS A 191 -0.81 -10.37 14.22
C LYS A 191 0.34 -10.01 13.28
N LYS A 192 1.56 -9.99 13.81
CA LYS A 192 2.79 -9.72 13.05
C LYS A 192 3.47 -11.02 12.68
N SER A 193 3.91 -11.13 11.43
CA SER A 193 4.74 -12.25 10.97
C SER A 193 5.94 -11.71 10.19
N VAL A 194 7.01 -12.50 10.14
CA VAL A 194 8.19 -12.14 9.34
C VAL A 194 7.86 -12.33 7.85
N ARG A 195 8.15 -11.31 7.03
CA ARG A 195 7.85 -11.30 5.59
C ARG A 195 8.74 -12.31 4.86
N ALA A 196 8.22 -13.28 4.11
CA ALA A 196 9.03 -14.37 3.54
C ALA A 196 10.23 -13.94 2.65
N GLY A 197 10.11 -12.87 1.84
CA GLY A 197 11.11 -12.53 0.82
C GLY A 197 12.21 -11.51 1.22
N LYS A 198 12.98 -11.06 0.21
CA LYS A 198 14.08 -10.06 0.37
C LYS A 198 13.65 -8.70 0.92
N GLY A 199 12.35 -8.44 1.05
CA GLY A 199 11.83 -7.26 1.73
C GLY A 199 12.30 -7.15 3.19
N LYS A 200 12.66 -8.28 3.83
CA LYS A 200 13.27 -8.29 5.17
C LYS A 200 14.51 -7.40 5.26
N MET A 201 15.38 -7.49 4.25
CA MET A 201 16.63 -6.73 4.18
C MET A 201 16.42 -5.26 3.77
N ARG A 202 15.23 -4.91 3.27
CA ARG A 202 14.90 -3.55 2.77
C ARG A 202 14.09 -2.74 3.78
N GLY A 203 14.36 -2.92 5.07
CA GLY A 203 13.64 -2.25 6.18
C GLY A 203 12.18 -2.69 6.38
N ARG A 204 11.71 -3.75 5.70
CA ARG A 204 10.30 -4.21 5.74
C ARG A 204 10.21 -5.65 6.26
N ARG A 205 10.81 -5.90 7.42
CA ARG A 205 10.92 -7.23 8.04
C ARG A 205 9.59 -7.85 8.43
N TYR A 206 8.68 -7.07 8.99
CA TYR A 206 7.39 -7.56 9.45
C TYR A 206 6.27 -7.25 8.46
N LYS A 207 5.31 -8.16 8.34
CA LYS A 207 3.98 -7.95 7.76
C LYS A 207 2.94 -8.08 8.88
N ALA A 208 1.94 -7.21 8.90
CA ALA A 208 0.87 -7.21 9.88
C ALA A 208 -0.49 -7.16 9.17
N ASN A 209 -1.52 -7.76 9.77
CA ASN A 209 -2.91 -7.44 9.42
C ASN A 209 -3.21 -5.98 9.79
N GLN A 210 -4.16 -5.36 9.07
CA GLN A 210 -4.55 -3.97 9.31
C GLN A 210 -5.30 -3.82 10.64
N GLY A 211 -6.07 -4.83 11.06
CA GLY A 211 -6.88 -4.74 12.28
C GLY A 211 -8.02 -3.73 12.13
N VAL A 212 -8.47 -3.19 13.26
CA VAL A 212 -9.56 -2.21 13.32
C VAL A 212 -9.04 -0.79 13.09
N LEU A 213 -9.88 0.04 12.48
CA LEU A 213 -9.62 1.47 12.28
C LEU A 213 -10.48 2.26 13.27
N VAL A 214 -9.91 3.27 13.90
CA VAL A 214 -10.63 4.24 14.72
C VAL A 214 -10.53 5.58 14.03
N VAL A 215 -11.66 6.21 13.76
CA VAL A 215 -11.76 7.51 13.12
C VAL A 215 -12.21 8.54 14.14
N THR A 216 -11.39 9.56 14.33
CA THR A 216 -11.65 10.67 15.26
C THR A 216 -12.04 11.93 14.51
N ALA A 217 -12.54 12.92 15.24
CA ALA A 217 -12.77 14.26 14.71
C ALA A 217 -11.44 14.89 14.24
N SER A 218 -11.53 15.93 13.42
CA SER A 218 -10.35 16.53 12.80
C SER A 218 -9.37 17.13 13.81
N ASP A 219 -9.88 17.56 14.97
CA ASP A 219 -9.13 18.23 16.04
C ASP A 219 -8.61 17.25 17.11
N GLU A 220 -9.02 15.98 17.05
CA GLU A 220 -8.67 14.94 18.03
C GLU A 220 -7.47 14.12 17.55
N GLU A 221 -6.27 14.45 18.04
CA GLU A 221 -5.07 13.62 17.84
C GLU A 221 -4.81 12.73 19.07
N SER A 222 -4.78 11.42 18.85
CA SER A 222 -4.48 10.45 19.92
C SER A 222 -3.03 9.94 19.86
N LYS A 223 -2.45 9.68 21.04
CA LYS A 223 -1.08 9.12 21.16
C LYS A 223 -1.06 7.58 21.16
N ILE A 224 -2.22 6.93 21.05
CA ILE A 224 -2.36 5.48 21.13
C ILE A 224 -1.83 4.83 19.85
N LYS A 225 -0.79 3.99 19.99
CA LYS A 225 -0.15 3.31 18.85
C LYS A 225 -0.63 1.88 18.61
N SER A 226 -1.43 1.34 19.53
CA SER A 226 -1.91 -0.05 19.45
C SER A 226 -2.93 -0.26 18.33
N PHE A 227 -3.69 0.79 18.01
CA PHE A 227 -4.71 0.80 16.96
C PHE A 227 -4.35 1.80 15.86
N ASP A 228 -4.93 1.63 14.67
CA ASP A 228 -4.85 2.68 13.65
C ASP A 228 -5.90 3.74 13.98
N ILE A 229 -5.46 4.87 14.53
CA ILE A 229 -6.32 6.01 14.84
C ILE A 229 -5.99 7.12 13.85
N ILE A 230 -7.00 7.58 13.11
CA ILE A 230 -6.82 8.55 12.02
C ILE A 230 -7.90 9.62 12.13
N PRO A 231 -7.55 10.91 12.13
CA PRO A 231 -8.54 11.99 12.09
C PRO A 231 -9.20 12.06 10.71
N LEU A 232 -10.47 12.44 10.68
CA LEU A 232 -11.28 12.47 9.46
C LEU A 232 -10.61 13.20 8.28
N LYS A 233 -9.96 14.33 8.55
CA LYS A 233 -9.23 15.13 7.55
C LYS A 233 -8.05 14.40 6.88
N LYS A 234 -7.42 13.44 7.58
CA LYS A 234 -6.27 12.67 7.08
C LYS A 234 -6.68 11.29 6.54
N LEU A 235 -7.97 10.95 6.58
CA LEU A 235 -8.48 9.66 6.15
C LEU A 235 -8.21 9.41 4.66
N LYS A 236 -7.50 8.32 4.35
CA LYS A 236 -7.20 7.92 2.98
C LYS A 236 -7.87 6.59 2.64
N ILE A 237 -8.03 6.35 1.34
CA ILE A 237 -8.52 5.06 0.84
C ILE A 237 -7.66 3.88 1.32
N GLN A 238 -6.36 4.08 1.56
CA GLN A 238 -5.43 3.02 2.00
C GLN A 238 -5.76 2.50 3.39
N ASP A 239 -6.42 3.32 4.21
CA ASP A 239 -6.76 2.98 5.57
C ASP A 239 -8.04 2.15 5.60
N ILE A 240 -9.00 2.44 4.74
CA ILE A 240 -10.23 1.67 4.68
C ILE A 240 -10.04 0.41 3.81
N TYR A 241 -9.47 0.55 2.61
CA TYR A 241 -9.35 -0.53 1.62
C TYR A 241 -8.47 -1.71 2.11
N PRO A 242 -8.81 -2.98 1.81
CA PRO A 242 -9.98 -3.52 1.09
C PRO A 242 -11.34 -3.07 1.65
N LEU A 243 -12.43 -3.11 0.91
CA LEU A 243 -13.74 -2.64 1.43
C LEU A 243 -14.19 -3.47 2.65
N GLY A 244 -15.05 -2.88 3.50
CA GLY A 244 -15.56 -3.55 4.71
C GLY A 244 -14.55 -3.61 5.86
N ARG A 245 -13.78 -2.53 6.11
CA ARG A 245 -12.97 -2.46 7.35
C ARG A 245 -13.91 -2.31 8.53
N LEU A 246 -13.65 -3.01 9.62
CA LEU A 246 -14.29 -2.68 10.87
C LEU A 246 -13.75 -1.32 11.33
N THR A 247 -14.61 -0.32 11.31
CA THR A 247 -14.29 1.06 11.68
C THR A 247 -15.11 1.48 12.89
N ILE A 248 -14.45 2.12 13.85
CA ILE A 248 -15.08 2.75 15.00
C ILE A 248 -14.99 4.26 14.80
N TYR A 249 -16.08 4.99 14.99
CA TYR A 249 -16.12 6.45 14.89
C TYR A 249 -16.30 7.07 16.27
N THR A 250 -15.74 8.26 16.51
CA THR A 250 -16.18 9.09 17.64
C THR A 250 -17.47 9.83 17.30
N LYS A 251 -18.25 10.22 18.31
CA LYS A 251 -19.47 11.01 18.12
C LYS A 251 -19.18 12.30 17.35
N ALA A 252 -18.11 13.01 17.72
CA ALA A 252 -17.67 14.22 17.04
C ALA A 252 -17.32 13.96 15.56
N ALA A 253 -16.68 12.82 15.23
CA ALA A 253 -16.39 12.45 13.85
C ALA A 253 -17.68 12.22 13.02
N MET A 254 -18.72 11.67 13.63
CA MET A 254 -20.02 11.46 12.95
C MET A 254 -20.74 12.79 12.66
N GLU A 255 -20.64 13.75 13.57
CA GLU A 255 -21.17 15.11 13.38
C GLU A 255 -20.42 15.85 12.27
N GLU A 256 -19.09 15.72 12.19
CA GLU A 256 -18.31 16.24 11.07
C GLU A 256 -18.68 15.58 9.74
N LEU A 257 -18.84 14.26 9.71
CA LEU A 257 -19.26 13.51 8.52
C LEU A 257 -20.64 13.96 8.02
N ALA A 258 -21.56 14.32 8.91
CA ALA A 258 -22.87 14.83 8.54
C ALA A 258 -22.81 16.19 7.82
N LYS A 259 -21.78 17.01 8.09
CA LYS A 259 -21.56 18.31 7.43
C LYS A 259 -20.97 18.16 6.02
N ILE A 260 -20.34 17.02 5.71
CA ILE A 260 -19.71 16.79 4.41
C ILE A 260 -20.79 16.44 3.38
N ARG A 261 -21.11 17.41 2.52
CA ARG A 261 -21.83 17.24 1.24
C ARG A 261 -20.84 16.86 0.16
#